data_AF-A0A963T2J1-F1
#
_entry.id   AF-A0A963T2J1-F1
#
_cell.length_a   1.000
_cell.length_b   1.000
_cell.length_c   1.000
_cell.angle_alpha   90.00
_cell.angle_beta   90.00
_cell.angle_gamma   90.00
#
_symmetry.space_group_name_H-M   'P 1'
#
loop_
_entity.id
_entity.type
_entity.pdbx_description
1 polymer ?
#
loop_
_entity_poly.entity_id
_entity_poly.type
_entity_poly.pdbx_seq_one_letter_code
_entity_poly.pdbx_strand_id
1 'polypeptide(L)'
;MFLATMVLISHVSIGRFGVVAVMVFFILSGYWVTRMFRQKYLRAPAPVSTFYLSRFLRLWPAFVAAVFVAIAIKFTIGDPTGLKDIYVLTMLGAASGKDDPLSISWSLDIEMQFYLLLPWMLVLAHRAGTPAMRFMLVCAATLAAWAVKKIFHIETALQYLPAFAAGCAIFLYDIKVTRPVAMASAAIFLTIGVILALNAVTVGVVFNYPLRTPYVRLASLCWALSLIPFVAWNVRQPGGRLDRALGDFSYSLYLVHFPIIKTVRMWLAPDNGYLLTLTQIAASFAGATLFYFLVDRFFERLRGRALVWYAGSRIASDQRAASSK
;
A
#
# COMPACT_ATOMS: atom_id res chain seq x y z
N MET A 1 -2.00 -11.04 -1.42
CA MET A 1 -3.16 -11.66 -0.73
C MET A 1 -3.05 -11.67 0.78
N PHE A 2 -2.08 -12.38 1.37
CA PHE A 2 -1.97 -12.53 2.84
C PHE A 2 -2.09 -11.20 3.61
N LEU A 3 -1.33 -10.18 3.22
CA LEU A 3 -1.39 -8.85 3.86
C LEU A 3 -2.77 -8.19 3.75
N ALA A 4 -3.44 -8.27 2.60
CA ALA A 4 -4.78 -7.72 2.41
C ALA A 4 -5.81 -8.44 3.30
N THR A 5 -5.71 -9.76 3.41
CA THR A 5 -6.53 -10.55 4.33
C THR A 5 -6.26 -10.18 5.78
N MET A 6 -5.00 -9.96 6.18
CA MET A 6 -4.68 -9.49 7.54
C MET A 6 -5.33 -8.14 7.83
N VAL A 7 -5.29 -7.20 6.89
CA VAL A 7 -5.98 -5.90 7.06
C VAL A 7 -7.49 -6.09 7.18
N LEU A 8 -8.10 -6.93 6.36
CA LEU A 8 -9.52 -7.27 6.46
C LEU A 8 -9.86 -7.84 7.85
N ILE A 9 -9.12 -8.86 8.31
CA ILE A 9 -9.37 -9.48 9.62
C ILE A 9 -9.21 -8.44 10.73
N SER A 10 -8.27 -7.49 10.59
CA SER A 10 -8.06 -6.42 11.56
C SER A 10 -9.23 -5.42 11.67
N HIS A 11 -10.08 -5.33 10.65
CA HIS A 11 -11.27 -4.45 10.66
C HIS A 11 -12.54 -5.14 11.19
N VAL A 12 -12.62 -6.47 11.11
CA VAL A 12 -13.75 -7.25 11.65
C VAL A 12 -13.50 -7.76 13.07
N SER A 13 -12.24 -7.95 13.45
CA SER A 13 -11.88 -8.44 14.78
C SER A 13 -11.67 -7.30 15.79
N ILE A 14 -11.67 -7.66 17.08
CA ILE A 14 -11.37 -6.76 18.20
C ILE A 14 -9.92 -6.22 18.13
N GLY A 15 -9.04 -6.89 17.38
CA GLY A 15 -7.63 -6.51 17.24
C GLY A 15 -7.34 -5.81 15.92
N ARG A 16 -6.98 -4.53 15.93
CA ARG A 16 -6.65 -3.77 14.71
C ARG A 16 -5.17 -3.92 14.30
N PHE A 17 -4.72 -5.14 14.06
CA PHE A 17 -3.34 -5.47 13.63
C PHE A 17 -3.00 -5.15 12.16
N GLY A 18 -3.84 -4.38 11.48
CA GLY A 18 -3.63 -4.00 10.08
C GLY A 18 -2.42 -3.08 9.86
N VAL A 19 -1.99 -2.31 10.88
CA VAL A 19 -0.91 -1.32 10.72
C VAL A 19 0.41 -1.97 10.32
N VAL A 20 0.82 -3.05 11.01
CA VAL A 20 2.08 -3.75 10.69
C VAL A 20 2.01 -4.41 9.30
N ALA A 21 0.84 -4.92 8.90
CA ALA A 21 0.65 -5.48 7.57
C ALA A 21 0.87 -4.42 6.47
N VAL A 22 0.43 -3.18 6.71
CA VAL A 22 0.69 -2.05 5.80
C VAL A 22 2.17 -1.64 5.82
N MET A 23 2.86 -1.70 6.97
CA MET A 23 4.31 -1.46 7.00
C MET A 23 5.08 -2.48 6.15
N VAL A 24 4.73 -3.77 6.27
CA VAL A 24 5.32 -4.83 5.44
C VAL A 24 4.96 -4.65 3.97
N PHE A 25 3.75 -4.18 3.67
CA PHE A 25 3.35 -3.80 2.31
C PHE A 25 4.26 -2.72 1.72
N PHE A 26 4.63 -1.68 2.49
CA PHE A 26 5.58 -0.66 2.02
C PHE A 26 6.98 -1.23 1.75
N ILE A 27 7.46 -2.21 2.54
CA ILE A 27 8.71 -2.92 2.25
C ILE A 27 8.61 -3.67 0.91
N LEU A 28 7.52 -4.41 0.70
CA LEU A 28 7.29 -5.12 -0.57
C LEU A 28 7.16 -4.15 -1.76
N SER A 29 6.47 -3.03 -1.57
CA SER A 29 6.31 -1.99 -2.60
C SER A 29 7.68 -1.42 -3.00
N GLY A 30 8.55 -1.11 -2.03
CA GLY A 30 9.91 -0.67 -2.28
C GLY A 30 10.70 -1.64 -3.17
N TYR A 31 10.59 -2.95 -2.90
CA TYR A 31 11.24 -3.98 -3.72
C TYR A 31 10.65 -4.05 -5.14
N TRP A 32 9.33 -4.27 -5.25
CA TRP A 32 8.67 -4.56 -6.52
C TRP A 32 8.65 -3.36 -7.47
N VAL A 33 8.42 -2.16 -6.94
CA VAL A 33 8.35 -0.94 -7.74
C VAL A 33 9.75 -0.57 -8.23
N THR A 34 10.77 -0.69 -7.37
CA THR A 34 12.17 -0.48 -7.79
C THR A 34 12.60 -1.48 -8.86
N ARG A 35 12.31 -2.78 -8.65
CA ARG A 35 12.58 -3.84 -9.63
C ARG A 35 11.93 -3.54 -10.97
N MET A 36 10.63 -3.22 -10.94
CA MET A 36 9.85 -2.93 -12.13
C MET A 36 10.37 -1.67 -12.85
N PHE A 37 10.71 -0.60 -12.12
CA PHE A 37 11.30 0.59 -12.72
C PHE A 37 12.63 0.28 -13.42
N ARG A 38 13.55 -0.40 -12.71
CA ARG A 38 14.89 -0.72 -13.22
C ARG A 38 14.89 -1.73 -14.36
N GLN A 39 14.06 -2.78 -14.29
CA GLN A 39 14.08 -3.87 -15.27
C GLN A 39 13.15 -3.66 -16.46
N LYS A 40 12.03 -2.94 -16.27
CA LYS A 40 11.00 -2.75 -17.29
C LYS A 40 10.98 -1.34 -17.85
N TYR A 41 10.80 -0.32 -17.00
CA TYR A 41 10.52 1.04 -17.51
C TYR A 41 11.75 1.79 -17.99
N LEU A 42 12.95 1.52 -17.45
CA LEU A 42 14.18 2.14 -17.98
C LEU A 42 14.43 1.85 -19.47
N ARG A 43 13.83 0.79 -20.02
CA ARG A 43 13.93 0.41 -21.43
C ARG A 43 12.81 1.01 -22.30
N ALA A 44 11.86 1.73 -21.72
CA ALA A 44 10.77 2.36 -22.46
C ALA A 44 11.25 3.68 -23.11
N PRO A 45 10.62 4.14 -24.21
CA PRO A 45 11.00 5.40 -24.87
C PRO A 45 11.02 6.61 -23.92
N ALA A 46 10.06 6.68 -23.01
CA ALA A 46 9.98 7.72 -21.98
C ALA A 46 9.83 7.08 -20.58
N PRO A 47 10.94 6.66 -19.92
CA PRO A 47 10.90 5.80 -18.74
C PRO A 47 10.06 6.33 -17.57
N VAL A 48 10.29 7.59 -17.16
CA VAL A 48 9.63 8.19 -15.99
C VAL A 48 8.14 8.42 -16.25
N SER A 49 7.80 9.02 -17.40
CA SER A 49 6.40 9.28 -17.74
C SER A 49 5.59 7.99 -17.95
N THR A 50 6.17 6.99 -18.59
CA THR A 50 5.54 5.66 -18.77
C THR A 50 5.33 4.99 -17.42
N PHE A 51 6.29 5.11 -16.50
CA PHE A 51 6.15 4.59 -15.13
C PHE A 51 5.00 5.26 -14.39
N TYR A 52 4.96 6.59 -14.33
CA TYR A 52 3.89 7.33 -13.65
C TYR A 52 2.51 7.03 -14.23
N LEU A 53 2.38 7.07 -15.56
CA LEU A 53 1.12 6.74 -16.24
C LEU A 53 0.67 5.30 -15.92
N SER A 54 1.61 4.35 -15.98
CA SER A 54 1.32 2.95 -15.68
C SER A 54 0.89 2.72 -14.24
N ARG A 55 1.45 3.46 -13.28
CA ARG A 55 1.07 3.36 -11.87
C ARG A 55 -0.25 4.05 -11.57
N PHE A 56 -0.44 5.26 -12.10
CA PHE A 56 -1.69 6.00 -11.99
C PHE A 56 -2.87 5.18 -12.54
N LEU A 57 -2.75 4.65 -13.76
CA LEU A 57 -3.81 3.84 -14.38
C LEU A 57 -4.02 2.48 -13.70
N ARG A 58 -3.07 1.97 -12.90
CA ARG A 58 -3.25 0.73 -12.12
C ARG A 58 -4.14 0.97 -10.89
N LEU A 59 -3.97 2.12 -10.23
CA LEU A 59 -4.65 2.40 -8.97
C LEU A 59 -5.91 3.24 -9.18
N TRP A 60 -5.77 4.38 -9.85
CA TRP A 60 -6.78 5.44 -9.81
C TRP A 60 -8.16 5.03 -10.35
N PRO A 61 -8.31 4.34 -11.51
CA PRO A 61 -9.65 4.05 -12.05
C PRO A 61 -10.49 3.14 -11.14
N ALA A 62 -9.89 2.06 -10.63
CA ALA A 62 -10.55 1.15 -9.71
C ALA A 62 -10.79 1.83 -8.35
N PHE A 63 -9.84 2.61 -7.85
CA PHE A 63 -10.03 3.40 -6.65
C PHE A 63 -11.24 4.35 -6.75
N VAL A 64 -11.36 5.11 -7.84
CA VAL A 64 -12.48 6.03 -8.07
C VAL A 64 -13.81 5.27 -8.14
N ALA A 65 -13.85 4.14 -8.84
CA ALA A 65 -15.04 3.30 -8.88
C ALA A 65 -15.45 2.80 -7.48
N ALA A 66 -14.48 2.37 -6.65
CA ALA A 66 -14.73 1.97 -5.28
C ALA A 66 -15.26 3.14 -4.42
N VAL A 67 -14.69 4.35 -4.57
CA VAL A 67 -15.17 5.56 -3.89
C VAL A 67 -16.62 5.85 -4.27
N PHE A 68 -16.99 5.80 -5.56
CA PHE A 68 -18.37 6.00 -5.98
C PHE A 68 -19.32 4.95 -5.41
N VAL A 69 -18.93 3.69 -5.40
CA VAL A 69 -19.72 2.62 -4.77
C VAL A 69 -19.90 2.88 -3.27
N ALA A 70 -18.83 3.29 -2.56
CA ALA A 70 -18.92 3.60 -1.14
C ALA A 70 -19.80 4.83 -0.85
N ILE A 71 -19.73 5.87 -1.67
CA ILE A 71 -20.61 7.04 -1.58
C ILE A 71 -22.07 6.64 -1.85
N ALA A 72 -22.33 5.82 -2.87
CA ALA A 72 -23.68 5.33 -3.16
C ALA A 72 -24.26 4.53 -1.97
N ILE A 73 -23.45 3.65 -1.36
CA ILE A 73 -23.82 2.92 -0.15
C ILE A 73 -24.14 3.90 1.00
N LYS A 74 -23.31 4.93 1.23
CA LYS A 74 -23.57 5.97 2.24
C LYS A 74 -24.91 6.69 2.01
N PHE A 75 -25.24 7.02 0.77
CA PHE A 75 -26.52 7.63 0.43
C PHE A 75 -27.70 6.70 0.75
N THR A 76 -27.60 5.40 0.44
CA THR A 76 -28.69 4.44 0.74
C THR A 76 -28.97 4.26 2.23
N ILE A 77 -27.98 4.54 3.09
CA ILE A 77 -28.10 4.45 4.54
C ILE A 77 -28.39 5.80 5.22
N GLY A 78 -28.70 6.84 4.44
CA GLY A 78 -29.11 8.15 4.94
C GLY A 78 -27.97 9.02 5.49
N ASP A 79 -26.71 8.77 5.10
CA ASP A 79 -25.57 9.63 5.45
C ASP A 79 -25.33 10.68 4.34
N PRO A 80 -25.70 11.96 4.54
CA PRO A 80 -25.60 13.01 3.51
C PRO A 80 -24.18 13.57 3.34
N THR A 81 -23.17 13.02 4.03
CA THR A 81 -21.77 13.54 3.98
C THR A 81 -21.06 13.28 2.66
N GLY A 82 -21.61 12.45 1.76
CA GLY A 82 -20.92 11.95 0.55
C GLY A 82 -20.35 13.01 -0.42
N LEU A 83 -20.87 14.24 -0.44
CA LEU A 83 -20.34 15.31 -1.30
C LEU A 83 -19.09 16.00 -0.72
N LYS A 84 -18.91 16.01 0.61
CA LYS A 84 -17.72 16.58 1.26
C LYS A 84 -16.47 15.72 1.01
N ASP A 85 -16.68 14.45 0.69
CA ASP A 85 -15.65 13.44 0.48
C ASP A 85 -14.99 13.52 -0.93
N ILE A 86 -15.42 14.46 -1.79
CA ILE A 86 -14.98 14.52 -3.19
C ILE A 86 -13.48 14.77 -3.35
N TYR A 87 -12.83 15.39 -2.36
CA TYR A 87 -11.39 15.60 -2.37
C TYR A 87 -10.62 14.27 -2.44
N VAL A 88 -11.19 13.17 -1.94
CA VAL A 88 -10.56 11.84 -1.94
C VAL A 88 -10.34 11.34 -3.37
N LEU A 89 -11.06 11.85 -4.37
CA LEU A 89 -10.88 11.48 -5.78
C LEU A 89 -9.50 11.84 -6.34
N THR A 90 -8.79 12.80 -5.74
CA THR A 90 -7.39 13.08 -6.10
C THR A 90 -6.45 11.96 -5.66
N MET A 91 -6.87 11.12 -4.70
CA MET A 91 -6.11 10.14 -3.94
C MET A 91 -4.98 10.76 -3.09
N LEU A 92 -4.25 11.73 -3.65
CA LEU A 92 -3.25 12.54 -2.95
C LEU A 92 -3.91 13.45 -1.91
N GLY A 93 -3.42 13.37 -0.68
CA GLY A 93 -3.95 14.09 0.48
C GLY A 93 -4.98 13.29 1.29
N ALA A 94 -5.44 12.12 0.81
CA ALA A 94 -6.37 11.26 1.54
C ALA A 94 -5.79 10.78 2.88
N ALA A 95 -4.47 10.69 3.04
CA ALA A 95 -3.83 10.35 4.31
C ALA A 95 -3.88 11.48 5.35
N SER A 96 -4.03 12.73 4.90
CA SER A 96 -4.13 13.90 5.79
C SER A 96 -5.57 14.33 6.03
N GLY A 97 -6.50 13.93 5.15
CA GLY A 97 -7.92 14.21 5.26
C GLY A 97 -8.61 13.38 6.35
N LYS A 98 -9.73 13.88 6.86
CA LYS A 98 -10.50 13.23 7.94
C LYS A 98 -11.66 12.38 7.41
N ASP A 99 -12.20 12.75 6.26
CA ASP A 99 -13.45 12.19 5.72
C ASP A 99 -13.14 11.33 4.48
N ASP A 100 -12.91 10.04 4.73
CA ASP A 100 -12.60 9.05 3.68
C ASP A 100 -13.72 8.00 3.57
N PRO A 101 -14.47 7.95 2.44
CA PRO A 101 -15.52 6.95 2.20
C PRO A 101 -15.05 5.52 2.36
N LEU A 102 -13.82 5.22 1.94
CA LEU A 102 -13.23 3.88 2.05
C LEU A 102 -12.58 3.68 3.42
N SER A 103 -12.21 4.76 4.11
CA SER A 103 -11.46 4.82 5.38
C SER A 103 -10.10 4.07 5.38
N ILE A 104 -9.67 3.61 4.21
CA ILE A 104 -8.43 2.86 3.96
C ILE A 104 -7.55 3.57 2.92
N SER A 105 -8.01 4.69 2.35
CA SER A 105 -7.36 5.42 1.25
C SER A 105 -6.01 6.02 1.66
N TRP A 106 -5.76 6.23 2.96
CA TRP A 106 -4.50 6.76 3.47
C TRP A 106 -3.29 5.98 2.98
N SER A 107 -3.34 4.64 2.91
CA SER A 107 -2.17 3.86 2.48
C SER A 107 -1.93 3.94 0.96
N LEU A 108 -3.00 4.14 0.18
CA LEU A 108 -2.94 4.33 -1.27
C LEU A 108 -2.39 5.71 -1.64
N ASP A 109 -2.75 6.74 -0.87
CA ASP A 109 -2.12 8.06 -0.96
C ASP A 109 -0.60 7.94 -0.75
N ILE A 110 -0.19 7.32 0.36
CA ILE A 110 1.23 7.09 0.67
C ILE A 110 1.93 6.28 -0.44
N GLU A 111 1.29 5.24 -0.96
CA GLU A 111 1.84 4.45 -2.07
C GLU A 111 2.02 5.30 -3.34
N MET A 112 1.05 6.14 -3.69
CA MET A 112 1.17 7.03 -4.84
C MET A 112 2.26 8.08 -4.65
N GLN A 113 2.40 8.63 -3.45
CA GLN A 113 3.51 9.52 -3.09
C GLN A 113 4.86 8.82 -3.26
N PHE A 114 5.00 7.56 -2.82
CA PHE A 114 6.22 6.79 -3.07
C PHE A 114 6.50 6.60 -4.55
N TYR A 115 5.47 6.37 -5.37
CA TYR A 115 5.65 6.26 -6.81
C TYR A 115 6.20 7.55 -7.39
N LEU A 116 5.62 8.70 -7.04
CA LEU A 116 6.10 10.01 -7.49
C LEU A 116 7.55 10.26 -7.08
N LEU A 117 7.92 9.90 -5.85
CA LEU A 117 9.26 10.11 -5.30
C LEU A 117 10.31 9.14 -5.86
N LEU A 118 9.92 7.94 -6.31
CA LEU A 118 10.85 6.85 -6.61
C LEU A 118 11.97 7.23 -7.61
N PRO A 119 11.71 7.82 -8.80
CA PRO A 119 12.79 8.15 -9.74
C PRO A 119 13.85 9.06 -9.12
N TRP A 120 13.41 10.08 -8.37
CA TRP A 120 14.28 11.02 -7.67
C TRP A 120 15.05 10.36 -6.54
N MET A 121 14.39 9.51 -5.75
CA MET A 121 15.03 8.72 -4.71
C MET A 121 16.16 7.84 -5.27
N LEU A 122 15.96 7.22 -6.43
CA LEU A 122 16.98 6.39 -7.07
C LEU A 122 18.18 7.22 -7.58
N VAL A 123 17.95 8.43 -8.08
CA VAL A 123 19.02 9.37 -8.48
C VAL A 123 19.80 9.83 -7.24
N LEU A 124 19.12 10.27 -6.19
CA LEU A 124 19.74 10.71 -4.94
C LEU A 124 20.53 9.57 -4.27
N ALA A 125 19.99 8.36 -4.25
CA ALA A 125 20.68 7.18 -3.70
C ALA A 125 21.96 6.85 -4.49
N HIS A 126 21.98 7.09 -5.80
CA HIS A 126 23.18 6.92 -6.61
C HIS A 126 24.23 8.02 -6.32
N ARG A 127 23.80 9.27 -6.12
CA ARG A 127 24.67 10.41 -5.79
C ARG A 127 25.24 10.38 -4.37
N ALA A 128 24.52 9.80 -3.42
CA ALA A 128 24.90 9.78 -2.00
C ALA A 128 26.19 8.98 -1.69
N GLY A 129 26.82 8.32 -2.67
CA GLY A 129 28.16 7.72 -2.56
C GLY A 129 28.25 6.50 -1.64
N THR A 130 28.03 6.67 -0.34
CA THR A 130 28.18 5.63 0.70
C THR A 130 26.84 5.12 1.23
N PRO A 131 26.77 3.85 1.69
CA PRO A 131 25.59 3.34 2.39
C PRO A 131 25.22 4.15 3.65
N ALA A 132 26.23 4.66 4.38
CA ALA A 132 26.02 5.49 5.56
C ALA A 132 25.32 6.81 5.22
N MET A 133 25.74 7.50 4.15
CA MET A 133 25.08 8.72 3.69
C MET A 133 23.63 8.45 3.28
N ARG A 134 23.37 7.36 2.56
CA ARG A 134 22.00 6.94 2.22
C ARG A 134 21.13 6.71 3.45
N PHE A 135 21.68 6.03 4.46
CA PHE A 135 20.99 5.80 5.73
C PHE A 135 20.69 7.12 6.45
N MET A 136 21.68 8.02 6.56
CA MET A 136 21.50 9.35 7.16
C MET A 136 20.43 10.17 6.44
N LEU A 137 20.40 10.16 5.10
CA LEU A 137 19.37 10.86 4.32
C LEU A 137 17.97 10.29 4.58
N VAL A 138 17.83 8.96 4.67
CA VAL A 138 16.55 8.33 5.02
C VAL A 138 16.11 8.72 6.42
N CYS A 139 17.01 8.68 7.41
CA CYS A 139 16.72 9.09 8.77
C CYS A 139 16.33 10.57 8.86
N ALA A 140 17.10 11.46 8.22
CA ALA A 140 16.84 12.89 8.21
C ALA A 140 15.48 13.22 7.55
N ALA A 141 15.18 12.64 6.39
CA ALA A 141 13.91 12.83 5.70
C ALA A 141 12.72 12.29 6.53
N THR A 142 12.90 11.15 7.19
CA THR A 142 11.87 10.57 8.08
C THR A 142 11.61 11.49 9.27
N LEU A 143 12.66 11.94 9.98
CA LEU A 143 12.53 12.84 11.13
C LEU A 143 11.86 14.16 10.74
N ALA A 144 12.26 14.76 9.61
CA ALA A 144 11.64 15.97 9.08
C ALA A 144 10.14 15.75 8.79
N ALA A 145 9.77 14.62 8.19
CA ALA A 145 8.37 14.30 7.90
C ALA A 145 7.52 14.08 9.16
N TRP A 146 8.11 13.50 10.22
CA TRP A 146 7.45 13.40 11.52
C TRP A 146 7.27 14.76 12.19
N ALA A 147 8.25 15.67 12.06
CA ALA A 147 8.10 17.05 12.51
C ALA A 147 6.98 17.79 11.75
N VAL A 148 6.93 17.64 10.42
CA VAL A 148 5.86 18.21 9.58
C VAL A 148 4.49 17.70 10.00
N LYS A 149 4.31 16.39 10.24
CA LYS A 149 3.05 15.85 10.75
C LYS A 149 2.69 16.43 12.12
N LYS A 150 3.67 16.59 13.01
CA LYS A 150 3.42 17.12 14.36
C LYS A 150 2.97 18.59 14.32
N ILE A 151 3.55 19.39 13.43
CA ILE A 151 3.30 20.85 13.35
C ILE A 151 2.10 21.17 12.46
N PHE A 152 2.00 20.54 11.30
CA PHE A 152 1.04 20.88 10.24
C PHE A 152 -0.07 19.83 10.06
N HIS A 153 0.00 18.70 10.77
CA HIS A 153 -0.93 17.57 10.60
C HIS A 153 -0.96 16.97 9.19
N ILE A 154 0.12 17.17 8.42
CA ILE A 154 0.26 16.62 7.06
C ILE A 154 0.96 15.26 7.14
N GLU A 155 0.31 14.24 6.60
CA GLU A 155 0.87 12.91 6.43
C GLU A 155 1.55 12.76 5.07
N THR A 156 2.76 12.23 5.07
CA THR A 156 3.55 12.07 3.83
C THR A 156 4.26 10.71 3.80
N ALA A 157 4.59 10.25 2.60
CA ALA A 157 5.31 8.99 2.39
C ALA A 157 6.68 8.96 3.07
N LEU A 158 7.29 10.12 3.31
CA LEU A 158 8.58 10.23 3.97
C LEU A 158 8.56 9.69 5.42
N GLN A 159 7.41 9.64 6.08
CA GLN A 159 7.27 9.04 7.42
C GLN A 159 7.46 7.53 7.42
N TYR A 160 7.19 6.90 6.28
CA TYR A 160 7.27 5.46 6.05
C TYR A 160 8.49 5.09 5.19
N LEU A 161 9.33 6.07 4.89
CA LEU A 161 10.51 5.91 4.04
C LEU A 161 11.45 4.79 4.50
N PRO A 162 11.68 4.51 5.80
CA PRO A 162 12.56 3.42 6.19
C PRO A 162 12.07 2.05 5.70
N ALA A 163 10.76 1.78 5.74
CA ALA A 163 10.19 0.53 5.21
C ALA A 163 10.38 0.44 3.68
N PHE A 164 9.98 1.49 2.96
CA PHE A 164 10.11 1.52 1.50
C PHE A 164 11.57 1.44 1.05
N ALA A 165 12.47 2.19 1.69
CA ALA A 165 13.90 2.17 1.42
C ALA A 165 14.55 0.82 1.72
N ALA A 166 14.10 0.10 2.76
CA ALA A 166 14.52 -1.27 3.00
C ALA A 166 14.15 -2.20 1.83
N GLY A 167 12.94 -2.07 1.31
CA GLY A 167 12.50 -2.75 0.08
C GLY A 167 13.39 -2.45 -1.12
N CYS A 168 13.67 -1.16 -1.37
CA CYS A 168 14.58 -0.73 -2.42
C CYS A 168 15.98 -1.34 -2.24
N ALA A 169 16.50 -1.35 -1.01
CA ALA A 169 17.82 -1.89 -0.68
C ALA A 169 17.93 -3.40 -0.96
N ILE A 170 16.89 -4.17 -0.63
CA ILE A 170 16.82 -5.62 -0.94
C ILE A 170 17.07 -5.86 -2.43
N PHE A 171 16.47 -5.05 -3.30
CA PHE A 171 16.65 -5.17 -4.75
C PHE A 171 18.00 -4.61 -5.22
N LEU A 172 18.35 -3.38 -4.82
CA LEU A 172 19.51 -2.65 -5.34
C LEU A 172 20.85 -3.29 -4.93
N TYR A 173 20.93 -3.90 -3.75
CA TYR A 173 22.12 -4.58 -3.27
C TYR A 173 22.08 -6.10 -3.48
N ASP A 174 21.05 -6.62 -4.15
CA ASP A 174 20.82 -8.06 -4.33
C ASP A 174 20.98 -8.86 -3.01
N ILE A 175 20.37 -8.38 -1.92
CA ILE A 175 20.54 -8.96 -0.56
C ILE A 175 19.98 -10.38 -0.52
N LYS A 176 20.82 -11.43 -0.53
CA LYS A 176 20.38 -12.84 -0.48
C LYS A 176 20.32 -13.32 0.97
N VAL A 177 19.24 -14.04 1.30
CA VAL A 177 19.00 -14.57 2.65
C VAL A 177 18.70 -16.06 2.53
N THR A 178 19.27 -16.87 3.43
CA THR A 178 19.02 -18.31 3.49
C THR A 178 17.68 -18.60 4.18
N ARG A 179 17.07 -19.75 3.87
CA ARG A 179 15.79 -20.14 4.49
C ARG A 179 15.83 -20.14 6.03
N PRO A 180 16.87 -20.65 6.72
CA PRO A 180 16.93 -20.62 8.18
C PRO A 180 16.90 -19.20 8.76
N VAL A 181 17.67 -18.27 8.18
CA VAL A 181 17.69 -16.86 8.62
C VAL A 181 16.34 -16.19 8.38
N ALA A 182 15.70 -16.48 7.24
CA ALA A 182 14.36 -16.00 6.94
C ALA A 182 13.33 -16.49 7.97
N MET A 183 13.32 -17.80 8.28
CA MET A 183 12.41 -18.36 9.28
C MET A 183 12.69 -17.83 10.69
N ALA A 184 13.97 -17.66 11.06
CA ALA A 184 14.36 -17.06 12.33
C ALA A 184 13.83 -15.62 12.44
N SER A 185 13.93 -14.82 11.38
CA SER A 185 13.37 -13.45 11.37
C SER A 185 11.84 -13.43 11.50
N ALA A 186 11.14 -14.39 10.90
CA ALA A 186 9.70 -14.54 11.05
C ALA A 186 9.32 -14.98 12.47
N ALA A 187 10.07 -15.90 13.07
CA ALA A 187 9.90 -16.29 14.47
C ALA A 187 10.14 -15.10 15.41
N ILE A 188 11.22 -14.35 15.23
CA ILE A 188 11.50 -13.12 16.00
C ILE A 188 10.36 -12.11 15.85
N PHE A 189 9.89 -11.88 14.62
CA PHE A 189 8.76 -10.99 14.35
C PHE A 189 7.50 -11.43 15.13
N LEU A 190 7.16 -12.71 15.10
CA LEU A 190 6.01 -13.25 15.83
C LEU A 190 6.21 -13.13 17.35
N THR A 191 7.40 -13.46 17.87
CA THR A 191 7.73 -13.34 19.29
C THR A 191 7.63 -11.89 19.77
N ILE A 192 8.17 -10.93 19.03
CA ILE A 192 8.00 -9.49 19.33
C ILE A 192 6.51 -9.14 19.35
N GLY A 193 5.74 -9.61 18.37
CA GLY A 193 4.29 -9.39 18.32
C GLY A 193 3.56 -9.90 19.56
N VAL A 194 3.88 -11.12 20.01
CA VAL A 194 3.32 -11.70 21.25
C VAL A 194 3.71 -10.87 22.46
N ILE A 195 4.99 -10.51 22.62
CA ILE A 195 5.48 -9.69 23.74
C ILE A 195 4.76 -8.33 23.77
N LEU A 196 4.61 -7.68 22.61
CA LEU A 196 3.90 -6.40 22.51
C LEU A 196 2.40 -6.56 22.81
N ALA A 197 1.78 -7.67 22.42
CA ALA A 197 0.36 -7.94 22.68
C ALA A 197 0.05 -8.23 24.16
N LEU A 198 1.00 -8.84 24.89
CA LEU A 198 0.84 -9.19 26.30
C LEU A 198 1.05 -8.00 27.26
N ASN A 199 1.62 -6.89 26.79
CA ASN A 199 1.95 -5.74 27.63
C ASN A 199 0.95 -4.59 27.40
N ALA A 200 0.29 -4.14 28.47
CA ALA A 200 -0.77 -3.13 28.42
C ALA A 200 -0.33 -1.77 27.83
N VAL A 201 0.96 -1.43 27.88
CA VAL A 201 1.50 -0.19 27.31
C VAL A 201 1.71 -0.33 25.81
N THR A 202 2.20 -1.48 25.36
CA THR A 202 2.59 -1.71 23.96
C THR A 202 1.55 -2.45 23.13
N VAL A 203 0.45 -2.90 23.75
CA VAL A 203 -0.71 -3.53 23.08
C VAL A 203 -1.28 -2.65 21.96
N GLY A 204 -1.16 -1.33 22.08
CA GLY A 204 -1.53 -0.36 21.05
C GLY A 204 -0.68 -0.46 19.76
N VAL A 205 0.58 -0.94 19.85
CA VAL A 205 1.45 -1.18 18.69
C VAL A 205 0.94 -2.32 17.82
N VAL A 206 0.37 -3.34 18.46
CA VAL A 206 -0.20 -4.52 17.79
C VAL A 206 -1.60 -4.23 17.29
N PHE A 207 -2.46 -3.63 18.10
CA PHE A 207 -3.89 -3.56 17.83
C PHE A 207 -4.41 -2.16 17.52
N ASN A 208 -3.52 -1.20 17.25
CA ASN A 208 -3.85 0.20 16.91
C ASN A 208 -4.96 0.79 17.81
N TYR A 209 -4.91 0.45 19.11
CA TYR A 209 -5.78 1.03 20.13
C TYR A 209 -5.35 2.47 20.39
N PRO A 210 -6.29 3.39 20.63
CA PRO A 210 -5.98 4.76 21.05
C PRO A 210 -5.49 4.78 22.50
N LEU A 211 -4.36 4.15 22.77
CA LEU A 211 -3.67 4.24 24.06
C LEU A 211 -2.44 5.11 23.88
N ARG A 212 -2.58 6.38 24.30
CA ARG A 212 -1.61 7.33 24.90
C ARG A 212 -0.17 7.44 24.34
N THR A 213 0.22 6.74 23.29
CA THR A 213 1.60 6.72 22.79
C THR A 213 1.66 7.36 21.40
N PRO A 214 2.28 8.54 21.23
CA PRO A 214 2.43 9.18 19.92
C PRO A 214 3.34 8.40 18.96
N TYR A 215 3.90 7.27 19.40
CA TYR A 215 4.92 6.49 18.72
C TYR A 215 4.43 5.13 18.20
N VAL A 216 3.13 4.83 18.25
CA VAL A 216 2.56 3.53 17.76
C VAL A 216 3.06 3.19 16.37
N ARG A 217 2.97 4.13 15.41
CA ARG A 217 3.39 3.87 14.02
C ARG A 217 4.89 3.69 13.87
N LEU A 218 5.69 4.41 14.66
CA LEU A 218 7.14 4.23 14.67
C LEU A 218 7.51 2.86 15.25
N ALA A 219 6.85 2.43 16.33
CA ALA A 219 7.04 1.12 16.92
C ALA A 219 6.59 -0.01 15.96
N SER A 220 5.44 0.14 15.28
CA SER A 220 4.99 -0.82 14.26
C SER A 220 5.95 -0.87 13.07
N LEU A 221 6.55 0.27 12.69
CA LEU A 221 7.59 0.33 11.67
C LEU A 221 8.84 -0.45 12.13
N CYS A 222 9.38 -0.16 13.31
CA CYS A 222 10.53 -0.87 13.88
C CYS A 222 10.27 -2.39 13.99
N TRP A 223 9.07 -2.77 14.40
CA TRP A 223 8.65 -4.16 14.44
C TRP A 223 8.62 -4.79 13.04
N ALA A 224 8.06 -4.11 12.03
CA ALA A 224 8.06 -4.59 10.65
C ALA A 224 9.47 -4.76 10.05
N LEU A 225 10.44 -3.93 10.45
CA LEU A 225 11.82 -4.06 9.98
C LEU A 225 12.47 -5.38 10.43
N SER A 226 12.02 -5.99 11.54
CA SER A 226 12.53 -7.31 11.95
C SER A 226 12.20 -8.42 10.95
N LEU A 227 11.21 -8.21 10.08
CA LEU A 227 10.78 -9.16 9.05
C LEU A 227 11.55 -9.00 7.72
N ILE A 228 12.48 -8.04 7.60
CA ILE A 228 13.25 -7.81 6.37
C ILE A 228 13.92 -9.08 5.82
N PRO A 229 14.60 -9.93 6.63
CA PRO A 229 15.25 -11.12 6.10
C PRO A 229 14.24 -12.11 5.48
N PHE A 230 13.07 -12.28 6.11
CA PHE A 230 11.98 -13.07 5.56
C PHE A 230 11.48 -12.49 4.24
N VAL A 231 11.25 -11.18 4.18
CA VAL A 231 10.81 -10.50 2.94
C VAL A 231 11.85 -10.68 1.83
N ALA A 232 13.13 -10.47 2.11
CA ALA A 232 14.22 -10.60 1.15
C ALA A 232 14.35 -12.02 0.58
N TRP A 233 14.08 -13.04 1.41
CA TRP A 233 13.99 -14.42 0.96
C TRP A 233 12.70 -14.67 0.14
N ASN A 234 11.55 -14.20 0.63
CA ASN A 234 10.24 -14.47 0.06
C ASN A 234 10.06 -13.91 -1.35
N VAL A 235 10.50 -12.67 -1.61
CA VAL A 235 10.36 -12.01 -2.94
C VAL A 235 11.12 -12.71 -4.06
N ARG A 236 12.04 -13.63 -3.73
CA ARG A 236 12.79 -14.44 -4.68
C ARG A 236 12.21 -15.84 -4.91
N GLN A 237 11.23 -16.24 -4.11
CA GLN A 237 10.62 -17.55 -4.27
C GLN A 237 9.75 -17.57 -5.55
N PRO A 238 9.72 -18.70 -6.27
CA PRO A 238 8.91 -18.81 -7.47
C PRO A 238 7.41 -18.69 -7.11
N GLY A 239 6.75 -17.68 -7.67
CA GLY A 239 5.30 -17.53 -7.57
C GLY A 239 4.58 -18.35 -8.63
N GLY A 240 3.67 -19.22 -8.20
CA GLY A 240 2.77 -19.97 -9.10
C GLY A 240 1.74 -19.09 -9.79
N ARG A 241 0.91 -19.69 -10.66
CA ARG A 241 -0.23 -18.98 -11.28
C ARG A 241 -1.23 -18.48 -10.23
N LEU A 242 -1.49 -19.28 -9.20
CA LEU A 242 -2.40 -18.95 -8.11
C LEU A 242 -1.90 -17.75 -7.29
N ASP A 243 -0.60 -17.71 -6.96
CA ASP A 243 -0.02 -16.60 -6.20
C ASP A 243 -0.18 -15.26 -6.94
N ARG A 244 0.07 -15.25 -8.26
CA ARG A 244 -0.19 -14.06 -9.09
C ARG A 244 -1.66 -13.67 -9.13
N ALA A 245 -2.56 -14.63 -9.35
CA ALA A 245 -4.00 -14.37 -9.39
C ALA A 245 -4.52 -13.80 -8.05
N LEU A 246 -4.06 -14.35 -6.93
CA LEU A 246 -4.38 -13.85 -5.60
C LEU A 246 -3.72 -12.50 -5.30
N GLY A 247 -2.55 -12.22 -5.89
CA GLY A 247 -1.91 -10.92 -5.88
C GLY A 247 -2.76 -9.85 -6.57
N ASP A 248 -3.23 -10.13 -7.78
CA ASP A 248 -4.12 -9.23 -8.53
C ASP A 248 -5.45 -9.01 -7.80
N PHE A 249 -6.07 -10.08 -7.29
CA PHE A 249 -7.31 -9.99 -6.51
C PHE A 249 -7.19 -9.16 -5.23
N SER A 250 -6.00 -9.15 -4.60
CA SER A 250 -5.83 -8.50 -3.30
C SER A 250 -6.06 -7.00 -3.31
N TYR A 251 -5.90 -6.34 -4.46
CA TYR A 251 -6.20 -4.92 -4.60
C TYR A 251 -7.72 -4.65 -4.55
N SER A 252 -8.50 -5.42 -5.31
CA SER A 252 -9.97 -5.38 -5.25
C SER A 252 -10.48 -5.63 -3.84
N LEU A 253 -9.98 -6.66 -3.14
CA LEU A 253 -10.34 -6.92 -1.74
C LEU A 253 -10.00 -5.74 -0.82
N TYR A 254 -8.82 -5.17 -0.99
CA TYR A 254 -8.38 -4.03 -0.19
C TYR A 254 -9.29 -2.80 -0.36
N LEU A 255 -9.74 -2.50 -1.58
CA LEU A 255 -10.60 -1.35 -1.84
C LEU A 255 -11.99 -1.48 -1.21
N VAL A 256 -12.63 -2.65 -1.33
CA VAL A 256 -14.07 -2.77 -1.04
C VAL A 256 -14.40 -3.33 0.34
N HIS A 257 -13.45 -4.00 1.02
CA HIS A 257 -13.76 -4.70 2.27
C HIS A 257 -14.35 -3.78 3.34
N PHE A 258 -13.80 -2.59 3.55
CA PHE A 258 -14.21 -1.74 4.68
C PHE A 258 -15.62 -1.12 4.51
N PRO A 259 -15.98 -0.55 3.35
CA PRO A 259 -17.38 -0.17 3.07
C PRO A 259 -18.36 -1.33 3.26
N ILE A 260 -18.00 -2.54 2.80
CA ILE A 260 -18.84 -3.74 2.98
C ILE A 260 -18.98 -4.08 4.46
N ILE A 261 -17.89 -4.12 5.22
CA ILE A 261 -17.88 -4.38 6.66
C ILE A 261 -18.81 -3.42 7.41
N LYS A 262 -18.73 -2.11 7.11
CA LYS A 262 -19.59 -1.07 7.68
C LYS A 262 -21.06 -1.31 7.34
N THR A 263 -21.35 -1.63 6.08
CA THR A 263 -22.71 -1.91 5.61
C THR A 263 -23.28 -3.13 6.32
N VAL A 264 -22.60 -4.28 6.27
CA VAL A 264 -23.06 -5.50 6.93
C VAL A 264 -23.31 -5.30 8.43
N ARG A 265 -22.45 -4.54 9.12
CA ARG A 265 -22.63 -4.20 10.54
C ARG A 265 -23.85 -3.35 10.84
N MET A 266 -24.23 -2.48 9.92
CA MET A 266 -25.39 -1.61 10.10
C MET A 266 -26.71 -2.37 9.86
N TRP A 267 -26.71 -3.31 8.92
CA TRP A 267 -27.91 -4.05 8.53
C TRP A 267 -28.18 -5.28 9.43
N LEU A 268 -27.15 -5.88 10.01
CA LEU A 268 -27.29 -7.00 10.95
C LEU A 268 -27.15 -6.49 12.39
N ALA A 269 -28.17 -6.73 13.21
CA ALA A 269 -28.10 -6.46 14.65
C ALA A 269 -26.99 -7.32 15.31
N PRO A 270 -26.29 -6.79 16.33
CA PRO A 270 -25.11 -7.44 16.93
C PRO A 270 -25.39 -8.68 17.79
N ASP A 271 -26.54 -9.35 17.62
CA ASP A 271 -27.00 -10.44 18.51
C ASP A 271 -26.02 -11.63 18.59
N ASN A 272 -25.20 -11.85 17.54
CA ASN A 272 -24.09 -12.80 17.57
C ASN A 272 -22.85 -12.24 16.86
N GLY A 273 -21.85 -11.81 17.65
CA GLY A 273 -20.61 -11.22 17.15
C GLY A 273 -19.79 -12.14 16.22
N TYR A 274 -19.85 -13.46 16.40
CA TYR A 274 -19.15 -14.41 15.55
C TYR A 274 -19.82 -14.56 14.18
N LEU A 275 -21.15 -14.70 14.16
CA LEU A 275 -21.92 -14.77 12.92
C LEU A 275 -21.77 -13.49 12.10
N LEU A 276 -21.80 -12.33 12.76
CA LEU A 276 -21.54 -11.04 12.13
C LEU A 276 -20.15 -10.99 11.49
N THR A 277 -19.11 -11.40 12.23
CA THR A 277 -17.72 -11.44 11.73
C THR A 277 -17.58 -12.34 10.50
N LEU A 278 -18.13 -13.55 10.55
CA LEU A 278 -18.11 -14.49 9.42
C LEU A 278 -18.84 -13.92 8.21
N THR A 279 -19.99 -13.28 8.42
CA THR A 279 -20.77 -12.65 7.36
C THR A 279 -20.02 -11.48 6.73
N GLN A 280 -19.35 -10.65 7.53
CA GLN A 280 -18.51 -9.55 7.04
C GLN A 280 -17.34 -10.05 6.19
N ILE A 281 -16.66 -11.11 6.61
CA ILE A 281 -15.58 -11.74 5.85
C ILE A 281 -16.14 -12.27 4.53
N ALA A 282 -17.19 -13.10 4.57
CA ALA A 282 -17.80 -13.70 3.40
C ALA A 282 -18.30 -12.64 2.39
N ALA A 283 -19.02 -11.62 2.88
CA ALA A 283 -19.50 -10.51 2.07
C ALA A 283 -18.36 -9.71 1.44
N SER A 284 -17.25 -9.49 2.18
CA SER A 284 -16.08 -8.79 1.64
C SER A 284 -15.43 -9.56 0.50
N PHE A 285 -15.28 -10.88 0.63
CA PHE A 285 -14.75 -11.73 -0.44
C PHE A 285 -15.71 -11.79 -1.65
N ALA A 286 -17.02 -11.90 -1.41
CA ALA A 286 -18.02 -11.90 -2.46
C ALA A 286 -18.04 -10.56 -3.24
N GLY A 287 -18.11 -9.44 -2.51
CA GLY A 287 -18.08 -8.11 -3.10
C GLY A 287 -16.77 -7.81 -3.82
N ALA A 288 -15.62 -8.24 -3.27
CA ALA A 288 -14.34 -8.14 -3.94
C ALA A 288 -14.27 -8.97 -5.22
N THR A 289 -14.90 -10.14 -5.26
CA THR A 289 -15.00 -10.97 -6.47
C THR A 289 -15.81 -10.27 -7.55
N LEU A 290 -16.97 -9.73 -7.20
CA LEU A 290 -17.79 -8.95 -8.12
C LEU A 290 -17.02 -7.74 -8.65
N PHE A 291 -16.41 -6.96 -7.75
CA PHE A 291 -15.63 -5.78 -8.09
C PHE A 291 -14.44 -6.12 -8.99
N TYR A 292 -13.72 -7.21 -8.70
CA TYR A 292 -12.58 -7.66 -9.49
C TYR A 292 -12.97 -7.95 -10.95
N PHE A 293 -14.06 -8.68 -11.16
CA PHE A 293 -14.48 -9.06 -12.50
C PHE A 293 -15.14 -7.91 -13.28
N LEU A 294 -15.93 -7.08 -12.62
CA LEU A 294 -16.66 -5.98 -13.28
C LEU A 294 -15.81 -4.73 -13.50
N VAL A 295 -14.94 -4.40 -12.54
CA VAL A 295 -14.24 -3.10 -12.49
C VAL A 295 -12.75 -3.27 -12.73
N ASP A 296 -12.06 -4.00 -11.85
CA ASP A 296 -10.59 -4.09 -11.84
C ASP A 296 -10.06 -4.68 -13.15
N ARG A 297 -10.60 -5.84 -13.56
CA ARG A 297 -10.19 -6.51 -14.81
C ARG A 297 -10.48 -5.68 -16.06
N PHE A 298 -11.55 -4.88 -16.05
CA PHE A 298 -11.88 -3.99 -17.16
C PHE A 298 -10.82 -2.88 -17.28
N PHE A 299 -10.52 -2.19 -16.18
CA PHE A 299 -9.53 -1.11 -16.18
C PHE A 299 -8.10 -1.60 -16.41
N GLU A 300 -7.75 -2.80 -15.97
CA GLU A 300 -6.44 -3.39 -16.28
C GLU A 300 -6.25 -3.66 -17.78
N ARG A 301 -7.30 -4.06 -18.50
CA ARG A 301 -7.26 -4.20 -19.96
C ARG A 301 -7.08 -2.85 -20.64
N LEU A 302 -7.80 -1.82 -20.18
CA LEU A 302 -7.69 -0.46 -20.72
C LEU A 302 -6.30 0.12 -20.50
N ARG A 303 -5.72 -0.08 -19.31
CA ARG A 303 -4.35 0.32 -18.98
C ARG A 303 -3.33 -0.29 -19.93
N GLY A 304 -3.45 -1.58 -20.24
CA GLY A 304 -2.57 -2.24 -21.21
C GLY A 304 -2.58 -1.56 -22.58
N ARG A 305 -3.77 -1.23 -23.10
CA ARG A 305 -3.94 -0.53 -24.38
C ARG A 305 -3.38 0.90 -24.33
N ALA A 306 -3.68 1.63 -23.26
CA ALA A 306 -3.19 3.01 -23.08
C ALA A 306 -1.67 3.09 -23.05
N LEU A 307 -0.99 2.13 -22.40
CA LEU A 307 0.48 2.10 -22.36
C LEU A 307 1.12 1.77 -23.71
N VAL A 308 0.52 0.87 -24.49
CA VAL A 308 1.00 0.57 -25.86
C VAL A 308 0.84 1.79 -26.75
N TRP A 309 -0.33 2.43 -26.72
CA TRP A 309 -0.59 3.65 -27.47
C TRP A 309 0.38 4.79 -27.09
N TYR A 310 0.57 5.02 -25.78
CA TYR A 310 1.47 6.06 -25.28
C TYR A 310 2.92 5.82 -25.73
N ALA A 311 3.41 4.58 -25.62
CA ALA A 311 4.75 4.22 -26.08
C ALA A 311 4.91 4.46 -27.60
N GLY A 312 3.93 4.05 -28.42
CA GLY A 312 3.94 4.30 -29.86
C GLY A 312 3.96 5.80 -30.21
N SER A 313 3.17 6.60 -29.51
CA SER A 313 3.13 8.06 -29.73
C SER A 313 4.48 8.74 -29.45
N ARG A 314 5.23 8.27 -28.44
CA ARG A 314 6.56 8.79 -28.11
C ARG A 314 7.61 8.44 -29.15
N ILE A 315 7.59 7.20 -29.64
CA ILE A 315 8.50 6.78 -30.72
C ILE A 315 8.26 7.63 -31.97
N ALA A 316 6.99 7.85 -32.34
CA ALA A 316 6.64 8.67 -33.49
C ALA A 316 7.06 10.15 -33.32
N SER A 317 6.93 10.73 -32.12
CA SER A 317 7.38 12.10 -31.85
C SER A 317 8.90 12.24 -31.97
N ASP A 318 9.65 11.26 -31.47
CA ASP A 318 11.11 11.28 -31.49
C ASP A 318 11.65 11.15 -32.91
N GLN A 319 11.01 10.31 -33.75
CA GLN A 319 11.34 10.19 -35.17
C GLN A 319 11.08 11.49 -35.94
N ARG A 320 9.96 12.17 -35.69
CA ARG A 320 9.66 13.46 -36.32
C ARG A 320 10.68 14.53 -35.93
N ALA A 321 11.04 14.61 -34.65
CA ALA A 321 12.04 15.55 -34.16
C ALA A 321 13.45 15.27 -34.70
N ALA A 322 13.77 14.02 -35.01
CA ALA A 322 15.03 13.65 -35.66
C ALA A 322 15.05 14.01 -37.15
N SER A 323 13.91 13.91 -37.86
CA SER A 323 13.80 14.26 -39.28
C SER A 323 13.79 15.77 -39.58
N SER A 324 13.54 16.60 -38.56
CA SER A 324 13.50 18.06 -38.68
C SER A 324 14.82 18.77 -38.32
N LYS A 325 15.88 18.00 -38.05
CA LYS A 325 17.24 18.49 -37.78
C LYS A 325 18.15 18.11 -38.94
#